data_AF-A0A8T0NKZ1-F1
#
_entry.id   AF-A0A8T0NKZ1-F1
#
_cell.length_a   1.000
_cell.length_b   1.000
_cell.length_c   1.000
_cell.angle_alpha   90.00
_cell.angle_beta   90.00
_cell.angle_gamma   90.00
#
_symmetry.space_group_name_H-M   'P 1'
#
loop_
_entity.id
_entity.type
_entity.pdbx_description
1 polymer ?
#
loop_
_entity_poly.entity_id
_entity_poly.type
_entity_poly.pdbx_seq_one_letter_code
_entity_poly.pdbx_strand_id
1 'polypeptide(L)'
;MMSGLSVFVAGRKVYRYQKVGGSPLTRVSQVVVAAARNYNLVLPEDCSALHEVPSPTEWNCKIQHTSQFRFFDKAAIVSPYSGHKGAMSPWRLCTVSQVEELEMLLRMFPVWVSMVLFFAVTAQMSSTFIEQGAAMDNRVGPFTVPPASLATFDVISVMVCIPIYDAVLVPLARRATGKERGLSQLQRLGVGLALSVVGMVYAALVEARRLALARTSTPMSIMWQAPAFAVLGAGEIFTAIGILEFFYDQSPGGMKSLGTALAQLTVAAGNYLNSAVLGAVDALTARGGKPGWIPDDLNDGHLNYFFWLMAALGMANLLHFLYCTQRCRGNNSNNTAS
;
A
#
# COMPACT_ATOMS: atom_id res chain seq x y z
N MET A 1 -8.65 10.34 -23.81
CA MET A 1 -8.48 8.88 -24.02
C MET A 1 -8.45 8.48 -25.50
N MET A 2 -9.36 8.95 -26.36
CA MET A 2 -9.40 8.54 -27.79
C MET A 2 -8.16 8.94 -28.62
N SER A 3 -7.58 10.11 -28.36
CA SER A 3 -6.33 10.56 -28.99
C SER A 3 -5.15 9.63 -28.66
N GLY A 4 -5.04 9.21 -27.39
CA GLY A 4 -4.01 8.28 -26.94
C GLY A 4 -4.12 6.90 -27.61
N LEU A 5 -5.33 6.36 -27.77
CA LEU A 5 -5.54 5.10 -28.48
C LEU A 5 -5.12 5.19 -29.95
N SER A 6 -5.45 6.31 -30.60
CA SER A 6 -5.10 6.54 -32.01
C SER A 6 -3.58 6.60 -32.21
N VAL A 7 -2.87 7.31 -31.32
CA VAL A 7 -1.39 7.35 -31.31
C VAL A 7 -0.80 5.97 -31.01
N PHE A 8 -1.38 5.23 -30.06
CA PHE A 8 -0.93 3.89 -29.70
C PHE A 8 -1.03 2.92 -30.90
N VAL A 9 -2.15 2.93 -31.62
CA VAL A 9 -2.37 2.07 -32.79
C VAL A 9 -1.47 2.49 -33.96
N ALA A 10 -1.29 3.80 -34.19
CA ALA A 10 -0.39 4.31 -35.22
C ALA A 10 1.07 3.90 -34.99
N GLY A 11 1.51 3.83 -33.72
CA GLY A 11 2.86 3.41 -33.33
C GLY A 11 3.16 1.91 -33.45
N ARG A 12 2.17 1.07 -33.80
CA ARG A 12 2.31 -0.40 -33.84
C ARG A 12 3.51 -0.89 -34.66
N LYS A 13 3.85 -0.21 -35.77
CA LYS A 13 4.98 -0.57 -36.65
C LYS A 13 6.36 -0.24 -36.06
N VAL A 14 6.42 0.63 -35.05
CA VAL A 14 7.65 1.09 -34.40
C VAL A 14 7.92 0.29 -33.12
N TYR A 15 6.88 -0.32 -32.52
CA TYR A 15 7.03 -1.07 -31.28
C TYR A 15 7.82 -2.37 -31.47
N ARG A 16 8.76 -2.60 -30.56
CA ARG A 16 9.53 -3.83 -30.47
C ARG A 16 8.77 -4.81 -29.58
N TYR A 17 8.29 -5.89 -30.17
CA TYR A 17 7.57 -6.94 -29.43
C TYR A 17 8.55 -7.76 -28.59
N GLN A 18 8.38 -7.71 -27.28
CA GLN A 18 9.08 -8.60 -26.36
C GLN A 18 8.34 -9.95 -26.32
N LYS A 19 9.06 -11.07 -26.36
CA LYS A 19 8.44 -12.40 -26.21
C LYS A 19 7.71 -12.44 -24.86
N VAL A 20 6.45 -12.85 -24.88
CA VAL A 20 5.60 -12.92 -23.68
C VAL A 20 6.22 -13.95 -22.72
N GLY A 21 6.78 -13.48 -21.61
CA GLY A 21 7.14 -14.34 -20.49
C GLY A 21 5.86 -14.91 -19.86
N GLY A 22 5.93 -16.13 -19.31
CA GLY A 22 4.78 -16.70 -18.60
C GLY A 22 4.29 -15.80 -17.47
N SER A 23 2.98 -15.80 -17.20
CA SER A 23 2.39 -14.91 -16.19
C SER A 23 2.90 -15.24 -14.77
N PRO A 24 3.46 -14.26 -14.04
CA PRO A 24 3.84 -14.41 -12.64
C PRO A 24 2.67 -14.88 -11.76
N LEU A 25 1.45 -14.43 -12.07
CA LEU A 25 0.24 -14.82 -11.34
C LEU A 25 -0.02 -16.33 -11.50
N THR A 26 0.16 -16.87 -12.70
CA THR A 26 -0.02 -18.30 -12.97
C THR A 26 1.00 -19.13 -12.20
N ARG A 27 2.24 -18.66 -12.05
CA ARG A 27 3.27 -19.34 -11.24
C ARG A 27 2.88 -19.37 -9.76
N VAL A 28 2.40 -18.25 -9.23
CA VAL A 28 1.88 -18.17 -7.85
C VAL A 28 0.71 -19.13 -7.65
N SER A 29 -0.26 -19.14 -8.56
CA SER A 29 -1.40 -20.05 -8.49
C SER A 29 -0.99 -21.53 -8.55
N GLN A 30 0.00 -21.86 -9.38
CA GLN A 30 0.56 -23.21 -9.48
C GLN A 30 1.12 -23.70 -8.14
N VAL A 31 1.90 -22.86 -7.45
CA VAL A 31 2.48 -23.17 -6.14
C VAL A 31 1.39 -23.39 -5.10
N VAL A 32 0.38 -22.51 -5.03
CA VAL A 32 -0.72 -22.63 -4.08
C VAL A 32 -1.50 -23.93 -4.32
N VAL A 33 -1.81 -24.25 -5.58
CA VAL A 33 -2.54 -25.47 -5.94
C VAL A 33 -1.71 -26.72 -5.66
N ALA A 34 -0.41 -26.71 -5.99
CA ALA A 34 0.49 -27.83 -5.73
C ALA A 34 0.69 -28.07 -4.22
N ALA A 35 0.86 -27.01 -3.42
CA ALA A 35 0.95 -27.10 -1.96
C ALA A 35 -0.33 -27.66 -1.35
N ALA A 36 -1.50 -27.15 -1.78
CA ALA A 36 -2.80 -27.64 -1.31
C ALA A 36 -3.05 -29.11 -1.69
N ARG A 37 -2.57 -29.55 -2.86
CA ARG A 37 -2.69 -30.95 -3.29
C ARG A 37 -1.77 -31.89 -2.52
N ASN A 38 -0.58 -31.41 -2.17
CA ASN A 38 0.45 -32.16 -1.46
C ASN A 38 0.37 -31.99 0.07
N TYR A 39 -0.72 -31.41 0.59
CA TYR A 39 -0.84 -31.03 2.01
C TYR A 39 -0.66 -32.21 2.99
N ASN A 40 -1.05 -33.42 2.57
CA ASN A 40 -0.95 -34.66 3.36
C ASN A 40 0.47 -35.27 3.38
N LEU A 41 1.40 -34.77 2.57
CA LEU A 41 2.77 -35.30 2.56
C LEU A 41 3.58 -34.76 3.73
N VAL A 42 4.41 -35.62 4.32
CA VAL A 42 5.36 -35.24 5.38
C VAL A 42 6.57 -34.57 4.73
N LEU A 43 6.98 -33.42 5.27
CA LEU A 43 8.15 -32.68 4.79
C LEU A 43 9.42 -33.47 5.14
N PRO A 44 10.29 -33.82 4.18
CA PRO A 44 11.62 -34.35 4.48
C PRO A 44 12.46 -33.29 5.23
N GLU A 45 13.33 -33.72 6.15
CA GLU A 45 14.28 -32.82 6.83
C GLU A 45 15.45 -32.41 5.93
N ASP A 46 15.73 -33.18 4.87
CA ASP A 46 16.84 -32.94 3.94
C ASP A 46 16.42 -32.14 2.70
N CYS A 47 17.05 -30.97 2.50
CA CYS A 47 16.83 -30.07 1.36
C CYS A 47 17.25 -30.68 0.00
N SER A 48 18.04 -31.76 0.00
CA SER A 48 18.51 -32.45 -1.22
C SER A 48 17.43 -33.28 -1.93
N ALA A 49 16.25 -33.45 -1.32
CA ALA A 49 15.12 -34.18 -1.90
C ALA A 49 14.12 -33.27 -2.68
N LEU A 50 14.38 -31.97 -2.75
CA LEU A 50 13.52 -30.99 -3.41
C LEU A 50 13.84 -30.85 -4.91
N HIS A 51 12.83 -30.56 -5.72
CA HIS A 51 13.00 -30.42 -7.17
C HIS A 51 13.63 -29.06 -7.56
N GLU A 52 14.91 -29.08 -7.91
CA GLU A 52 15.59 -27.98 -8.61
C GLU A 52 15.86 -28.35 -10.08
N VAL A 53 15.56 -27.42 -10.99
CA VAL A 53 15.95 -27.55 -12.40
C VAL A 53 17.36 -26.97 -12.54
N PRO A 54 18.36 -27.71 -13.04
CA PRO A 54 19.67 -27.14 -13.34
C PRO A 54 19.50 -26.11 -14.46
N SER A 55 19.72 -24.82 -14.16
CA SER A 55 19.76 -23.77 -15.17
C SER A 55 21.22 -23.55 -15.64
N PRO A 56 21.50 -23.38 -16.95
CA PRO A 56 22.85 -23.24 -17.49
C PRO A 56 23.47 -21.85 -17.25
N THR A 57 22.86 -21.05 -16.38
CA THR A 57 23.37 -19.75 -15.96
C THR A 57 23.48 -19.81 -14.45
N GLU A 58 24.61 -20.30 -13.95
CA GLU A 58 25.13 -19.90 -12.65
C GLU A 58 24.94 -18.38 -12.53
N TRP A 59 24.56 -17.89 -11.35
CA TRP A 59 24.11 -16.51 -11.05
C TRP A 59 22.58 -16.31 -11.03
N ASN A 60 21.91 -17.03 -10.13
CA ASN A 60 20.97 -16.37 -9.22
C ASN A 60 20.99 -17.12 -7.88
N CYS A 61 21.31 -16.38 -6.82
CA CYS A 61 21.40 -16.77 -5.41
C CYS A 61 20.63 -18.04 -5.05
N LYS A 62 21.30 -18.97 -4.35
CA LYS A 62 20.68 -19.76 -3.28
C LYS A 62 19.96 -18.76 -2.37
N ILE A 63 18.66 -18.58 -2.58
CA ILE A 63 17.82 -17.82 -1.67
C ILE A 63 17.86 -18.61 -0.35
N GLN A 64 18.11 -17.92 0.74
CA GLN A 64 18.25 -18.54 2.06
C GLN A 64 16.92 -19.24 2.39
N HIS A 65 16.91 -20.58 2.37
CA HIS A 65 15.74 -21.38 2.70
C HIS A 65 15.22 -20.96 4.07
N THR A 66 14.02 -20.36 4.12
CA THR A 66 13.52 -19.71 5.33
C THR A 66 12.38 -20.53 5.91
N SER A 67 12.51 -20.95 7.16
CA SER A 67 11.56 -21.86 7.84
C SER A 67 10.18 -21.26 8.19
N GLN A 68 9.84 -20.06 7.73
CA GLN A 68 8.63 -19.34 8.15
C GLN A 68 7.33 -19.89 7.51
N PHE A 69 7.39 -20.47 6.31
CA PHE A 69 6.20 -20.96 5.60
C PHE A 69 6.33 -22.40 5.09
N ARG A 70 6.71 -23.34 5.98
CA ARG A 70 6.87 -24.78 5.70
C ARG A 70 5.70 -25.48 4.99
N PHE A 71 4.52 -24.85 4.97
CA PHE A 71 3.37 -25.36 4.21
C PHE A 71 3.62 -25.32 2.69
N PHE A 72 4.23 -24.25 2.17
CA PHE A 72 4.43 -24.10 0.72
C PHE A 72 5.60 -24.93 0.20
N ASP A 73 6.56 -25.29 1.04
CA ASP A 73 7.62 -26.25 0.73
C ASP A 73 7.06 -27.61 0.25
N LYS A 74 5.83 -27.96 0.66
CA LYS A 74 5.13 -29.17 0.19
C LYS A 74 4.87 -29.18 -1.32
N ALA A 75 4.85 -28.02 -1.98
CA ALA A 75 4.68 -27.92 -3.43
C ALA A 75 5.90 -28.43 -4.22
N ALA A 76 7.08 -28.47 -3.59
CA ALA A 76 8.35 -28.86 -4.21
C ALA A 76 8.78 -30.30 -3.86
N ILE A 77 7.96 -31.05 -3.12
CA ILE A 77 8.22 -32.45 -2.77
C ILE A 77 8.07 -33.34 -4.00
N VAL A 78 9.17 -34.00 -4.39
CA VAL A 78 9.13 -35.07 -5.39
C VAL A 78 8.45 -36.29 -4.75
N SER A 79 7.25 -36.62 -5.18
CA SER A 79 6.53 -37.80 -4.67
C SER A 79 7.29 -39.09 -5.06
N PRO A 80 7.69 -39.94 -4.09
CA PRO A 80 8.42 -41.18 -4.37
C PRO A 80 7.59 -42.23 -5.12
N TYR A 81 6.27 -42.05 -5.21
CA TYR A 81 5.34 -42.93 -5.95
C TYR A 81 5.13 -42.51 -7.42
N SER A 82 5.76 -41.42 -7.87
CA SER A 82 5.60 -40.91 -9.25
C SER A 82 6.59 -41.57 -10.22
N GLY A 83 6.42 -42.88 -10.44
CA GLY A 83 7.25 -43.68 -11.36
C GLY A 83 7.01 -43.42 -12.86
N HIS A 84 6.70 -42.21 -13.32
CA HIS A 84 6.48 -41.92 -14.73
C HIS A 84 7.31 -40.72 -15.22
N LYS A 85 8.26 -41.01 -16.11
CA LYS A 85 9.10 -40.08 -16.91
C LYS A 85 8.27 -39.35 -17.99
N GLY A 86 7.12 -38.78 -17.64
CA GLY A 86 6.36 -37.87 -18.49
C GLY A 86 6.53 -36.43 -18.01
N ALA A 87 6.48 -35.45 -18.92
CA ALA A 87 6.58 -34.02 -18.59
C ALA A 87 5.63 -33.67 -17.43
N MET A 88 6.19 -33.51 -16.22
CA MET A 88 5.41 -33.23 -15.01
C MET A 88 4.72 -31.89 -15.17
N SER A 89 3.41 -31.85 -14.92
CA SER A 89 2.66 -30.61 -15.07
C SER A 89 3.06 -29.62 -13.96
N PRO A 90 3.29 -28.33 -14.30
CA PRO A 90 3.66 -27.29 -13.32
C PRO A 90 2.65 -27.09 -12.18
N TRP A 91 1.46 -27.69 -12.26
CA TRP A 91 0.38 -27.66 -11.27
C TRP A 91 0.44 -28.81 -10.24
N ARG A 92 1.39 -29.74 -10.39
CA ARG A 92 1.57 -30.88 -9.48
C ARG A 92 2.93 -30.85 -8.77
N LEU A 93 3.96 -30.33 -9.43
CA LEU A 93 5.30 -30.18 -8.88
C LEU A 93 5.83 -28.80 -9.26
N CYS A 94 6.19 -28.02 -8.26
CA CYS A 94 6.80 -26.70 -8.44
C CYS A 94 8.29 -26.76 -8.08
N THR A 95 9.07 -25.82 -8.61
CA THR A 95 10.47 -25.66 -8.24
C THR A 95 10.60 -24.93 -6.90
N VAL A 96 11.68 -25.15 -6.16
CA VAL A 96 11.98 -24.45 -4.90
C VAL A 96 11.96 -22.93 -5.11
N SER A 97 12.53 -22.46 -6.22
CA SER A 97 12.53 -21.03 -6.57
C SER A 97 11.12 -20.44 -6.71
N GLN A 98 10.16 -21.19 -7.27
CA GLN A 98 8.76 -20.71 -7.36
C GLN A 98 8.08 -20.65 -5.98
N VAL A 99 8.43 -21.57 -5.08
CA VAL A 99 7.94 -21.57 -3.69
C VAL A 99 8.47 -20.35 -2.96
N GLU A 100 9.78 -20.11 -3.03
CA GLU A 100 10.44 -18.94 -2.43
C GLU A 100 9.92 -17.62 -2.99
N GLU A 101 9.65 -17.56 -4.30
CA GLU A 101 8.99 -16.44 -4.97
C GLU A 101 7.63 -16.09 -4.32
N LEU A 102 6.80 -17.09 -4.01
CA LEU A 102 5.52 -16.90 -3.30
C LEU A 102 5.75 -16.49 -1.84
N GLU A 103 6.70 -17.12 -1.15
CA GLU A 103 7.00 -16.78 0.24
C GLU A 103 7.46 -15.33 0.39
N MET A 104 8.26 -14.82 -0.55
CA MET A 104 8.67 -13.42 -0.55
C MET A 104 7.47 -12.48 -0.63
N LEU A 105 6.48 -12.76 -1.49
CA LEU A 105 5.24 -11.99 -1.53
C LEU A 105 4.45 -12.06 -0.23
N LEU A 106 4.39 -13.22 0.42
CA LEU A 106 3.71 -13.38 1.71
C LEU A 106 4.41 -12.60 2.83
N ARG A 107 5.73 -12.46 2.80
CA ARG A 107 6.47 -11.61 3.75
C ARG A 107 6.18 -10.12 3.56
N MET A 108 5.83 -9.71 2.35
CA MET A 108 5.47 -8.33 2.05
C MET A 108 4.01 -8.00 2.43
N PHE A 109 3.19 -9.01 2.67
CA PHE A 109 1.76 -8.86 2.94
C PHE A 109 1.43 -7.95 4.15
N PRO A 110 2.13 -8.01 5.30
CA PRO A 110 1.85 -7.09 6.42
C PRO A 110 2.06 -5.62 6.07
N VAL A 111 3.10 -5.33 5.26
CA VAL A 111 3.36 -3.99 4.74
C VAL A 111 2.27 -3.60 3.74
N TRP A 112 1.89 -4.52 2.85
CA TRP A 112 0.80 -4.32 1.89
C TRP A 112 -0.50 -3.90 2.58
N VAL A 113 -0.93 -4.62 3.62
CA VAL A 113 -2.12 -4.31 4.42
C VAL A 113 -2.01 -2.93 5.07
N SER A 114 -0.84 -2.57 5.59
CA SER A 114 -0.63 -1.27 6.22
C SER A 114 -0.77 -0.12 5.20
N MET A 115 -0.36 -0.36 3.95
CA MET A 115 -0.52 0.60 2.86
C MET A 115 -1.98 0.73 2.38
N VAL A 116 -2.75 -0.37 2.39
CA VAL A 116 -4.20 -0.31 2.12
C VAL A 116 -4.89 0.64 3.09
N LEU A 117 -4.58 0.55 4.39
CA LEU A 117 -5.13 1.44 5.41
C LEU A 117 -4.70 2.90 5.23
N PHE A 118 -3.45 3.14 4.84
CA PHE A 118 -2.99 4.49 4.47
C PHE A 118 -3.85 5.08 3.35
N PHE A 119 -4.04 4.35 2.25
CA PHE A 119 -4.85 4.83 1.12
C PHE A 119 -6.32 4.98 1.48
N ALA A 120 -6.86 4.16 2.39
CA ALA A 120 -8.22 4.35 2.89
C ALA A 120 -8.39 5.66 3.68
N VAL A 121 -7.35 6.04 4.44
CA VAL A 121 -7.32 7.32 5.18
C VAL A 121 -7.16 8.51 4.23
N THR A 122 -6.25 8.44 3.26
CA THR A 122 -6.03 9.57 2.34
C THR A 122 -7.15 9.72 1.30
N ALA A 123 -7.88 8.65 0.97
CA ALA A 123 -9.04 8.71 0.07
C ALA A 123 -10.14 9.69 0.54
N GLN A 124 -10.17 10.03 1.84
CA GLN A 124 -11.06 11.06 2.39
C GLN A 124 -10.92 12.43 1.71
N MET A 125 -9.73 12.74 1.18
CA MET A 125 -9.48 13.99 0.45
C MET A 125 -10.41 14.19 -0.75
N SER A 126 -10.84 13.09 -1.38
CA SER A 126 -11.74 13.11 -2.54
C SER A 126 -13.23 13.04 -2.19
N SER A 127 -13.59 12.88 -0.91
CA SER A 127 -14.98 12.75 -0.46
C SER A 127 -15.28 13.65 0.73
N THR A 128 -15.08 13.17 1.96
CA THR A 128 -15.50 13.85 3.19
C THR A 128 -14.83 15.19 3.41
N PHE A 129 -13.63 15.41 2.86
CA PHE A 129 -12.99 16.73 2.88
C PHE A 129 -13.70 17.74 1.98
N ILE A 130 -14.25 17.28 0.85
CA ILE A 130 -15.05 18.12 -0.05
C ILE A 130 -16.37 18.49 0.62
N GLU A 131 -17.03 17.52 1.26
CA GLU A 131 -18.25 17.76 2.04
C GLU A 131 -18.03 18.73 3.20
N GLN A 132 -16.94 18.55 3.94
CA GLN A 132 -16.52 19.51 4.97
C GLN A 132 -16.35 20.91 4.39
N GLY A 133 -15.65 21.04 3.25
CA GLY A 133 -15.42 22.34 2.60
C GLY A 133 -16.70 22.96 2.06
N ALA A 134 -17.66 22.17 1.59
CA ALA A 134 -18.96 22.64 1.14
C ALA A 134 -19.76 23.29 2.29
N ALA A 135 -19.58 22.81 3.52
CA ALA A 135 -20.19 23.37 4.74
C ALA A 135 -19.40 24.55 5.36
N MET A 136 -18.34 25.03 4.70
CA MET A 136 -17.52 26.17 5.12
C MET A 136 -17.78 27.41 4.26
N ASP A 137 -17.24 28.56 4.68
CA ASP A 137 -17.29 29.77 3.86
C ASP A 137 -16.27 29.71 2.73
N ASN A 138 -16.82 29.58 1.53
CA ASN A 138 -16.08 29.46 0.28
C ASN A 138 -15.57 30.81 -0.26
N ARG A 139 -15.90 31.94 0.38
CA ARG A 139 -15.40 33.25 -0.04
C ARG A 139 -14.01 33.51 0.53
N VAL A 140 -13.03 33.66 -0.37
CA VAL A 140 -11.67 34.09 -0.04
C VAL A 140 -11.44 35.43 -0.72
N GLY A 141 -11.70 36.51 0.02
CA GLY A 141 -11.74 37.86 -0.54
C GLY A 141 -12.86 37.99 -1.58
N PRO A 142 -12.57 38.43 -2.83
CA PRO A 142 -13.58 38.59 -3.86
C PRO A 142 -13.93 37.29 -4.61
N PHE A 143 -13.20 36.19 -4.39
CA PHE A 143 -13.36 34.94 -5.13
C PHE A 143 -14.09 33.87 -4.31
N THR A 144 -14.96 33.11 -4.97
CA THR A 144 -15.57 31.90 -4.39
C THR A 144 -14.76 30.69 -4.81
N VAL A 145 -14.10 30.05 -3.86
CA VAL A 145 -13.24 28.88 -4.07
C VAL A 145 -14.10 27.61 -4.01
N PRO A 146 -14.15 26.79 -5.07
CA PRO A 146 -14.85 25.50 -5.03
C PRO A 146 -14.16 24.53 -4.06
N PRO A 147 -14.88 23.79 -3.19
CA PRO A 147 -14.25 22.86 -2.23
C PRO A 147 -13.32 21.81 -2.86
N ALA A 148 -13.72 21.25 -4.00
CA ALA A 148 -12.89 20.30 -4.74
C ALA A 148 -11.54 20.88 -5.22
N SER A 149 -11.44 22.21 -5.39
CA SER A 149 -10.20 22.86 -5.81
C SER A 149 -9.12 22.85 -4.72
N LEU A 150 -9.48 22.53 -3.47
CA LEU A 150 -8.50 22.39 -2.38
C LEU A 150 -7.49 21.26 -2.60
N ALA A 151 -7.84 20.26 -3.44
CA ALA A 151 -6.89 19.24 -3.88
C ALA A 151 -5.65 19.84 -4.58
N THR A 152 -5.71 21.10 -5.05
CA THR A 152 -4.54 21.81 -5.56
C THR A 152 -3.47 22.00 -4.49
N PHE A 153 -3.83 22.18 -3.20
CA PHE A 153 -2.85 22.29 -2.12
C PHE A 153 -2.08 20.99 -1.89
N ASP A 154 -2.73 19.84 -2.09
CA ASP A 154 -2.08 18.54 -2.09
C ASP A 154 -1.06 18.45 -3.24
N VAL A 155 -1.46 18.76 -4.48
CA VAL A 155 -0.56 18.77 -5.64
C VAL A 155 0.61 19.74 -5.46
N ILE A 156 0.37 20.96 -4.96
CA ILE A 156 1.42 21.93 -4.67
C ILE A 156 2.38 21.39 -3.61
N SER A 157 1.85 20.79 -2.53
CA SER A 157 2.66 20.16 -1.50
C SER A 157 3.54 19.06 -2.09
N VAL A 158 2.99 18.24 -3.00
CA VAL A 158 3.74 17.21 -3.72
C VAL A 158 4.87 17.84 -4.55
N MET A 159 4.56 18.86 -5.36
CA MET A 159 5.55 19.53 -6.21
C MET A 159 6.67 20.21 -5.40
N VAL A 160 6.37 20.73 -4.22
CA VAL A 160 7.34 21.39 -3.34
C VAL A 160 8.16 20.38 -2.54
N CYS A 161 7.53 19.32 -2.05
CA CYS A 161 8.20 18.33 -1.21
C CYS A 161 9.15 17.41 -2.00
N ILE A 162 8.93 17.16 -3.29
CA ILE A 162 9.86 16.40 -4.16
C ILE A 162 11.27 17.03 -4.19
N PRO A 163 11.48 18.30 -4.59
CA PRO A 163 12.81 18.89 -4.61
C PRO A 163 13.40 19.03 -3.21
N ILE A 164 12.60 19.28 -2.18
CA ILE A 164 13.08 19.26 -0.78
C ILE A 164 13.58 17.87 -0.41
N TYR A 165 12.87 16.83 -0.83
CA TYR A 165 13.25 15.45 -0.59
C TYR A 165 14.60 15.12 -1.24
N ASP A 166 14.74 15.39 -2.54
CA ASP A 166 15.95 15.05 -3.30
C ASP A 166 17.16 15.94 -2.97
N ALA A 167 16.95 17.25 -2.78
CA ALA A 167 18.04 18.21 -2.59
C ALA A 167 18.44 18.42 -1.12
N VAL A 168 17.54 18.17 -0.16
CA VAL A 168 17.81 18.45 1.27
C VAL A 168 17.76 17.17 2.09
N LEU A 169 16.64 16.43 2.07
CA LEU A 169 16.45 15.27 2.93
C LEU A 169 17.38 14.12 2.57
N VAL A 170 17.54 13.79 1.29
CA VAL A 170 18.42 12.69 0.86
C VAL A 170 19.89 12.97 1.21
N PRO A 171 20.49 14.14 0.90
CA PRO A 171 21.87 14.44 1.29
C PRO A 171 22.07 14.51 2.81
N LEU A 172 21.11 15.09 3.54
CA LEU A 172 21.19 15.16 5.00
C LEU A 172 21.09 13.76 5.62
N ALA A 173 20.16 12.93 5.13
CA ALA A 173 20.02 11.56 5.57
C ALA A 173 21.26 10.73 5.23
N ARG A 174 21.88 10.91 4.05
CA ARG A 174 23.16 10.26 3.71
C ARG A 174 24.27 10.62 4.70
N ARG A 175 24.37 11.90 5.09
CA ARG A 175 25.35 12.36 6.10
C ARG A 175 25.08 11.76 7.48
N ALA A 176 23.81 11.66 7.87
CA ALA A 176 23.42 11.18 9.20
C ALA A 176 23.45 9.65 9.33
N THR A 177 23.01 8.90 8.31
CA THR A 177 22.88 7.43 8.36
C THR A 177 24.09 6.71 7.76
N GLY A 178 24.93 7.40 6.98
CA GLY A 178 26.04 6.79 6.26
C GLY A 178 25.61 5.85 5.12
N LYS A 179 24.31 5.76 4.79
CA LYS A 179 23.78 4.89 3.73
C LYS A 179 23.59 5.68 2.44
N GLU A 180 23.96 5.09 1.30
CA GLU A 180 23.84 5.72 -0.03
C GLU A 180 22.41 6.15 -0.40
N ARG A 181 21.38 5.50 0.15
CA ARG A 181 19.97 5.86 -0.09
C ARG A 181 19.39 6.86 0.92
N GLY A 182 20.18 7.29 1.91
CA GLY A 182 19.75 8.20 2.97
C GLY A 182 18.77 7.54 3.94
N LEU A 183 17.47 7.69 3.69
CA LEU A 183 16.38 7.08 4.47
C LEU A 183 16.02 5.68 3.95
N SER A 184 15.80 4.73 4.85
CA SER A 184 15.32 3.38 4.50
C SER A 184 13.89 3.42 3.92
N GLN A 185 13.57 2.51 3.00
CA GLN A 185 12.23 2.37 2.41
C GLN A 185 11.13 2.29 3.49
N LEU A 186 11.34 1.43 4.50
CA LEU A 186 10.40 1.27 5.62
C LEU A 186 10.27 2.54 6.49
N GLN A 187 11.34 3.34 6.60
CA GLN A 187 11.28 4.61 7.34
C GLN A 187 10.43 5.64 6.59
N ARG A 188 10.59 5.73 5.27
CA ARG A 188 9.77 6.63 4.42
C ARG A 188 8.29 6.26 4.53
N LEU A 189 7.97 4.97 4.43
CA LEU A 189 6.60 4.46 4.65
C LEU A 189 6.06 4.83 6.04
N GLY A 190 6.87 4.69 7.09
CA GLY A 190 6.48 5.08 8.45
C GLY A 190 6.24 6.59 8.61
N VAL A 191 7.04 7.44 7.97
CA VAL A 191 6.85 8.89 7.96
C VAL A 191 5.53 9.26 7.27
N GLY A 192 5.24 8.67 6.12
CA GLY A 192 3.98 8.91 5.41
C GLY A 192 2.75 8.49 6.24
N LEU A 193 2.81 7.32 6.89
CA LEU A 193 1.79 6.87 7.85
C LEU A 193 1.60 7.86 8.99
N ALA A 194 2.68 8.35 9.61
CA ALA A 194 2.58 9.33 10.68
C ALA A 194 1.97 10.66 10.21
N LEU A 195 2.37 11.16 9.04
CA LEU A 195 1.80 12.38 8.46
C LEU A 195 0.31 12.22 8.14
N SER A 196 -0.14 11.03 7.70
CA SER A 196 -1.58 10.78 7.50
C SER A 196 -2.38 10.89 8.78
N VAL A 197 -1.84 10.40 9.90
CA VAL A 197 -2.47 10.52 11.23
C VAL A 197 -2.54 11.98 11.66
N VAL A 198 -1.44 12.73 11.51
CA VAL A 198 -1.40 14.17 11.83
C VAL A 198 -2.42 14.95 10.99
N GLY A 199 -2.50 14.65 9.69
CA GLY A 199 -3.48 15.27 8.79
C GLY A 199 -4.93 14.99 9.21
N MET A 200 -5.25 13.74 9.57
CA MET A 200 -6.60 13.38 10.07
C MET A 200 -6.93 14.01 11.41
N VAL A 201 -5.98 14.04 12.36
CA VAL A 201 -6.18 14.72 13.65
C VAL A 201 -6.45 16.21 13.43
N TYR A 202 -5.68 16.86 12.56
CA TYR A 202 -5.88 18.26 12.22
C TYR A 202 -7.27 18.48 11.58
N ALA A 203 -7.68 17.64 10.63
CA ALA A 203 -9.02 17.72 10.03
C ALA A 203 -10.15 17.53 11.05
N ALA A 204 -9.99 16.60 12.00
CA ALA A 204 -10.92 16.39 13.11
C ALA A 204 -11.05 17.63 14.01
N LEU A 205 -9.93 18.31 14.29
CA LEU A 205 -9.92 19.54 15.08
C LEU A 205 -10.55 20.71 14.34
N VAL A 206 -10.28 20.85 13.04
CA VAL A 206 -10.93 21.86 12.17
C VAL A 206 -12.43 21.64 12.15
N GLU A 207 -12.89 20.38 12.04
CA GLU A 207 -14.33 20.07 12.03
C GLU A 207 -14.99 20.35 13.37
N ALA A 208 -14.33 19.99 14.48
CA ALA A 208 -14.83 20.31 15.81
C ALA A 208 -14.96 21.83 16.02
N ARG A 209 -14.04 22.62 15.46
CA ARG A 209 -14.11 24.10 15.48
C ARG A 209 -15.22 24.63 14.58
N ARG A 210 -15.38 24.09 13.36
CA ARG A 210 -16.46 24.46 12.43
C ARG A 210 -17.84 24.23 13.07
N LEU A 211 -18.07 23.05 13.65
CA LEU A 211 -19.32 22.72 14.36
C LEU A 211 -19.60 23.65 15.54
N ALA A 212 -18.57 24.05 16.30
CA ALA A 212 -18.73 25.00 17.39
C ALA A 212 -19.15 26.39 16.90
N LEU A 213 -18.60 26.87 15.78
CA LEU A 213 -18.91 28.16 15.19
C LEU A 213 -20.25 28.19 14.44
N ALA A 214 -20.67 27.05 13.87
CA ALA A 214 -21.97 26.91 13.23
C ALA A 214 -23.13 27.19 14.22
N ARG A 215 -22.97 26.81 15.50
CA ARG A 215 -23.94 27.10 16.56
C ARG A 215 -24.09 28.59 16.87
N THR A 216 -23.06 29.39 16.57
CA THR A 216 -23.07 30.85 16.74
C THR A 216 -23.24 31.58 15.40
N SER A 217 -23.67 30.86 14.34
CA SER A 217 -23.84 31.38 12.97
C SER A 217 -22.63 32.13 12.43
N THR A 218 -21.42 31.73 12.86
CA THR A 218 -20.17 32.38 12.44
C THR A 218 -19.51 31.54 11.34
N PRO A 219 -19.37 32.07 10.11
CA PRO A 219 -18.74 31.34 9.02
C PRO A 219 -17.24 31.10 9.28
N MET A 220 -16.78 29.87 9.04
CA MET A 220 -15.35 29.51 9.09
C MET A 220 -14.83 29.42 7.66
N SER A 221 -13.73 30.13 7.35
CA SER A 221 -13.15 30.12 6.00
C SER A 221 -12.63 28.73 5.60
N ILE A 222 -12.92 28.32 4.37
CA ILE A 222 -12.46 27.08 3.76
C ILE A 222 -10.92 26.91 3.79
N MET A 223 -10.15 28.00 3.87
CA MET A 223 -8.68 27.96 3.91
C MET A 223 -8.08 27.24 5.12
N TRP A 224 -8.86 27.02 6.17
CA TRP A 224 -8.43 26.19 7.30
C TRP A 224 -8.20 24.72 6.94
N GLN A 225 -8.73 24.23 5.80
CA GLN A 225 -8.47 22.88 5.30
C GLN A 225 -7.13 22.77 4.54
N ALA A 226 -6.57 23.88 4.03
CA ALA A 226 -5.36 23.85 3.23
C ALA A 226 -4.15 23.19 3.93
N PRO A 227 -3.90 23.42 5.24
CA PRO A 227 -2.84 22.70 5.96
C PRO A 227 -3.07 21.19 6.03
N ALA A 228 -4.33 20.72 6.09
CA ALA A 228 -4.65 19.29 6.10
C ALA A 228 -4.22 18.65 4.78
N PHE A 229 -4.65 19.23 3.65
CA PHE A 229 -4.26 18.78 2.31
C PHE A 229 -2.74 18.81 2.12
N ALA A 230 -2.07 19.87 2.58
CA ALA A 230 -0.62 19.97 2.44
C ALA A 230 0.13 18.88 3.23
N VAL A 231 -0.29 18.59 4.47
CA VAL A 231 0.31 17.53 5.29
C VAL A 231 0.07 16.15 4.70
N LEU A 232 -1.13 15.89 4.18
CA LEU A 232 -1.47 14.63 3.53
C LEU A 232 -0.67 14.43 2.24
N GLY A 233 -0.52 15.45 1.40
CA GLY A 233 0.29 15.39 0.18
C GLY A 233 1.79 15.21 0.44
N ALA A 234 2.30 15.83 1.52
CA ALA A 234 3.66 15.55 1.98
C ALA A 234 3.81 14.06 2.37
N GLY A 235 2.83 13.51 3.10
CA GLY A 235 2.77 12.10 3.46
C GLY A 235 2.69 11.18 2.24
N GLU A 236 1.94 11.57 1.21
CA GLU A 236 1.79 10.81 -0.03
C GLU A 236 3.12 10.61 -0.74
N ILE A 237 3.99 11.60 -0.83
CA ILE A 237 5.31 11.43 -1.47
C ILE A 237 6.17 10.39 -0.76
N PHE A 238 6.27 10.49 0.57
CA PHE A 238 7.07 9.55 1.35
C PHE A 238 6.54 8.12 1.19
N THR A 239 5.22 7.96 1.16
CA THR A 239 4.58 6.65 0.98
C THR A 239 4.70 6.14 -0.47
N ALA A 240 4.43 6.96 -1.48
CA ALA A 240 4.41 6.58 -2.89
C ALA A 240 5.79 6.16 -3.40
N ILE A 241 6.83 6.90 -3.02
CA ILE A 241 8.21 6.52 -3.32
C ILE A 241 8.57 5.24 -2.55
N GLY A 242 8.22 5.17 -1.26
CA GLY A 242 8.52 4.04 -0.41
C GLY A 242 7.88 2.73 -0.86
N ILE A 243 6.61 2.76 -1.30
CA ILE A 243 5.87 1.57 -1.71
C ILE A 243 6.39 1.06 -3.05
N LEU A 244 6.63 1.94 -4.03
CA LEU A 244 7.11 1.50 -5.33
C LEU A 244 8.50 0.87 -5.22
N GLU A 245 9.41 1.51 -4.48
CA GLU A 245 10.77 1.00 -4.27
C GLU A 245 10.77 -0.30 -3.46
N PHE A 246 9.97 -0.39 -2.39
CA PHE A 246 9.84 -1.60 -1.58
C PHE A 246 9.29 -2.77 -2.40
N PHE A 247 8.18 -2.58 -3.12
CA PHE A 247 7.59 -3.67 -3.89
C PHE A 247 8.43 -4.07 -5.09
N TYR A 248 9.18 -3.13 -5.69
CA TYR A 248 10.07 -3.44 -6.80
C TYR A 248 11.34 -4.18 -6.35
N ASP A 249 11.98 -3.74 -5.26
CA ASP A 249 13.24 -4.32 -4.78
C ASP A 249 13.05 -5.65 -4.05
N GLN A 250 11.93 -5.82 -3.33
CA GLN A 250 11.61 -7.09 -2.66
C GLN A 250 10.99 -8.13 -3.61
N SER A 251 10.56 -7.71 -4.81
CA SER A 251 10.03 -8.65 -5.79
C SER A 251 11.14 -9.46 -6.46
N PRO A 252 10.98 -10.78 -6.61
CA PRO A 252 11.87 -11.63 -7.38
C PRO A 252 12.06 -11.11 -8.81
N GLY A 253 13.24 -11.38 -9.40
CA GLY A 253 13.60 -10.85 -10.73
C GLY A 253 12.57 -11.11 -11.83
N GLY A 254 11.90 -12.28 -11.81
CA GLY A 254 10.85 -12.65 -12.76
C GLY A 254 9.46 -12.06 -12.46
N MET A 255 9.27 -11.40 -11.31
CA MET A 255 7.97 -11.00 -10.77
C MET A 255 7.84 -9.51 -10.48
N LYS A 256 8.81 -8.69 -10.87
CA LYS A 256 8.80 -7.22 -10.66
C LYS A 256 7.53 -6.53 -11.17
N SER A 257 6.99 -6.98 -12.31
CA SER A 257 5.70 -6.50 -12.84
C SER A 257 4.54 -6.77 -11.88
N LEU A 258 4.50 -7.95 -11.25
CA LEU A 258 3.51 -8.27 -10.23
C LEU A 258 3.70 -7.40 -8.98
N GLY A 259 4.94 -7.09 -8.58
CA GLY A 259 5.23 -6.13 -7.50
C GLY A 259 4.62 -4.75 -7.75
N THR A 260 4.79 -4.21 -8.97
CA THR A 260 4.16 -2.93 -9.34
C THR A 260 2.63 -3.02 -9.38
N ALA A 261 2.07 -4.15 -9.81
CA ALA A 261 0.63 -4.37 -9.79
C ALA A 261 0.08 -4.44 -8.35
N LEU A 262 0.80 -5.07 -7.42
CA LEU A 262 0.44 -5.12 -6.00
C LEU A 262 0.45 -3.74 -5.35
N ALA A 263 1.39 -2.86 -5.73
CA ALA A 263 1.41 -1.48 -5.27
C ALA A 263 0.23 -0.65 -5.80
N GLN A 264 -0.25 -0.89 -7.03
CA GLN A 264 -1.49 -0.27 -7.51
C GLN A 264 -2.72 -0.87 -6.85
N LEU A 265 -2.69 -2.18 -6.56
CA LEU A 265 -3.76 -2.87 -5.86
C LEU A 265 -3.99 -2.31 -4.44
N THR A 266 -2.95 -1.81 -3.75
CA THR A 266 -3.16 -1.16 -2.45
C THR A 266 -4.01 0.10 -2.55
N VAL A 267 -3.85 0.88 -3.63
CA VAL A 267 -4.64 2.09 -3.87
C VAL A 267 -6.11 1.71 -4.11
N ALA A 268 -6.36 0.73 -4.97
CA ALA A 268 -7.71 0.26 -5.25
C ALA A 268 -8.37 -0.34 -3.99
N ALA A 269 -7.67 -1.23 -3.28
CA ALA A 269 -8.17 -1.84 -2.05
C ALA A 269 -8.42 -0.78 -0.95
N GLY A 270 -7.57 0.25 -0.84
CA GLY A 270 -7.76 1.35 0.08
C GLY A 270 -9.03 2.14 -0.20
N ASN A 271 -9.32 2.44 -1.46
CA ASN A 271 -10.56 3.11 -1.85
C ASN A 271 -11.81 2.25 -1.56
N TYR A 272 -11.77 0.94 -1.85
CA TYR A 272 -12.87 0.04 -1.49
C TYR A 272 -13.07 -0.05 0.03
N LEU A 273 -11.97 -0.12 0.78
CA LEU A 273 -12.03 -0.14 2.25
C LEU A 273 -12.61 1.16 2.79
N ASN A 274 -12.22 2.32 2.24
CA ASN A 274 -12.82 3.61 2.58
C ASN A 274 -14.35 3.58 2.39
N SER A 275 -14.82 3.19 1.19
CA SER A 275 -16.25 3.10 0.91
C SER A 275 -16.97 2.14 1.85
N ALA A 276 -16.34 1.01 2.21
CA ALA A 276 -16.89 0.06 3.17
C ALA A 276 -16.97 0.65 4.59
N VAL A 277 -15.94 1.39 5.03
CA VAL A 277 -15.92 2.07 6.33
C VAL A 277 -16.99 3.15 6.39
N LEU A 278 -17.12 3.98 5.35
CA LEU A 278 -18.17 4.99 5.24
C LEU A 278 -19.57 4.35 5.32
N GLY A 279 -19.83 3.32 4.50
CA GLY A 279 -21.11 2.60 4.52
C GLY A 279 -21.40 1.91 5.85
N ALA A 280 -20.38 1.36 6.52
CA ALA A 280 -20.54 0.77 7.85
C ALA A 280 -20.85 1.82 8.92
N VAL A 281 -20.17 2.97 8.90
CA VAL A 281 -20.44 4.07 9.84
C VAL A 281 -21.85 4.60 9.63
N ASP A 282 -22.27 4.82 8.38
CA ASP A 282 -23.62 5.26 8.07
C ASP A 282 -24.67 4.26 8.59
N ALA A 283 -24.52 2.98 8.24
CA ALA A 283 -25.45 1.92 8.66
C ALA A 283 -25.48 1.66 10.18
N LEU A 284 -24.42 1.99 10.93
CA LEU A 284 -24.37 1.83 12.38
C LEU A 284 -24.87 3.08 13.12
N THR A 285 -24.62 4.27 12.57
CA THR A 285 -24.91 5.54 13.26
C THR A 285 -26.30 6.08 12.92
N ALA A 286 -26.83 5.79 11.74
CA ALA A 286 -28.20 6.15 11.34
C ALA A 286 -29.28 5.19 11.88
N ARG A 287 -28.92 4.21 12.72
CA ARG A 287 -29.89 3.26 13.29
C ARG A 287 -30.92 3.95 14.18
N GLY A 288 -32.20 3.69 13.91
CA GLY A 288 -33.32 4.18 14.70
C GLY A 288 -33.78 5.60 14.37
N GLY A 289 -33.57 6.06 13.13
CA GLY A 289 -34.06 7.37 12.67
C GLY A 289 -33.25 8.57 13.14
N LYS A 290 -32.04 8.34 13.67
CA LYS A 290 -31.08 9.39 14.00
C LYS A 290 -30.35 9.83 12.73
N PRO A 291 -29.91 11.10 12.63
CA PRO A 291 -29.22 11.63 11.45
C PRO A 291 -27.85 10.96 11.17
N GLY A 292 -27.31 10.15 12.10
CA GLY A 292 -26.01 9.50 11.92
C GLY A 292 -24.83 10.46 12.07
N TRP A 293 -23.61 9.98 11.78
CA TRP A 293 -22.42 10.82 11.82
C TRP A 293 -22.25 11.68 10.56
N ILE A 294 -22.79 11.23 9.42
CA ILE A 294 -22.67 11.89 8.11
C ILE A 294 -24.09 12.01 7.46
N PRO A 295 -24.99 12.83 8.01
CA PRO A 295 -26.26 13.21 7.37
C PRO A 295 -26.06 14.13 6.16
N ASP A 296 -27.12 14.30 5.35
CA ASP A 296 -27.15 15.24 4.21
C ASP A 296 -26.86 16.70 4.63
N ASP A 297 -27.29 17.12 5.83
CA ASP A 297 -26.87 18.39 6.43
C ASP A 297 -25.76 18.15 7.46
N LEU A 298 -24.52 18.47 7.09
CA LEU A 298 -23.35 18.32 7.95
C LEU A 298 -23.42 19.10 9.27
N ASN A 299 -24.30 20.09 9.41
CA ASN A 299 -24.44 20.83 10.67
C ASN A 299 -25.15 20.02 11.76
N ASP A 300 -26.02 19.09 11.36
CA ASP A 300 -26.70 18.14 12.26
C ASP A 300 -25.85 16.87 12.49
N GLY A 301 -24.81 16.69 11.66
CA GLY A 301 -23.86 15.60 11.70
C GLY A 301 -22.72 15.77 12.70
N HIS A 302 -21.94 14.70 12.85
CA HIS A 302 -20.74 14.66 13.68
C HIS A 302 -19.57 14.10 12.86
N LEU A 303 -19.25 14.80 11.76
CA LEU A 303 -18.15 14.43 10.87
C LEU A 303 -16.79 14.40 11.61
N ASN A 304 -16.66 15.21 12.66
CA ASN A 304 -15.50 15.18 13.55
C ASN A 304 -15.26 13.80 14.18
N TYR A 305 -16.30 13.04 14.55
CA TYR A 305 -16.15 11.68 15.07
C TYR A 305 -15.67 10.70 14.00
N PHE A 306 -16.11 10.88 12.76
CA PHE A 306 -15.61 10.10 11.64
C PHE A 306 -14.11 10.38 11.40
N PHE A 307 -13.67 11.64 11.42
CA PHE A 307 -12.25 11.96 11.31
C PHE A 307 -11.43 11.43 12.49
N TRP A 308 -11.96 11.46 13.71
CA TRP A 308 -11.32 10.82 14.87
C TRP A 308 -11.21 9.30 14.72
N LEU A 309 -12.23 8.64 14.16
CA LEU A 309 -12.19 7.22 13.83
C LEU A 309 -11.08 6.91 12.82
N MET A 310 -10.99 7.70 11.74
CA MET A 310 -9.93 7.54 10.73
C MET A 310 -8.54 7.83 11.31
N ALA A 311 -8.40 8.82 12.20
CA ALA A 311 -7.16 9.09 12.92
C ALA A 311 -6.76 7.93 13.85
N ALA A 312 -7.72 7.36 14.60
CA ALA A 312 -7.48 6.22 15.47
C ALA A 312 -7.11 4.96 14.67
N LEU A 313 -7.78 4.72 13.54
CA LEU A 313 -7.44 3.64 12.61
C LEU A 313 -6.04 3.83 12.02
N GLY A 314 -5.69 5.04 11.61
CA GLY A 314 -4.35 5.39 11.15
C GLY A 314 -3.28 5.21 12.23
N MET A 315 -3.58 5.58 13.48
CA MET A 315 -2.67 5.38 14.62
C MET A 315 -2.45 3.89 14.91
N ALA A 316 -3.53 3.10 14.96
CA ALA A 316 -3.43 1.65 15.13
C ALA A 316 -2.62 1.00 14.00
N ASN A 317 -2.81 1.46 12.76
CA ASN A 317 -2.04 1.03 11.61
C ASN A 317 -0.55 1.39 11.73
N LEU A 318 -0.23 2.61 12.15
CA LEU A 318 1.15 3.03 12.38
C LEU A 318 1.83 2.16 13.45
N LEU A 319 1.15 1.89 14.57
CA LEU A 319 1.67 1.03 15.64
C LEU A 319 1.89 -0.41 15.14
N HIS A 320 0.93 -0.96 14.40
CA HIS A 320 1.05 -2.28 13.78
C HIS A 320 2.24 -2.33 12.81
N PHE A 321 2.39 -1.33 11.94
CA PHE A 321 3.51 -1.23 11.00
C PHE A 321 4.86 -1.15 11.72
N LEU A 322 4.97 -0.33 12.77
CA LEU A 322 6.18 -0.23 13.59
C LEU A 322 6.51 -1.56 14.27
N TYR A 323 5.51 -2.25 14.81
CA TYR A 323 5.69 -3.58 15.41
C TYR A 323 6.19 -4.62 14.39
N CYS A 324 5.57 -4.68 13.20
CA CYS A 324 5.99 -5.58 12.13
C CYS A 324 7.43 -5.31 11.68
N THR A 325 7.78 -4.04 11.46
CA THR A 325 9.12 -3.66 10.99
C THR A 325 10.20 -3.93 12.04
N GLN A 326 9.92 -3.71 13.33
CA GLN A 326 10.82 -4.07 14.42
C GLN A 326 11.04 -5.57 14.52
N ARG A 327 9.98 -6.37 14.41
CA ARG A 327 10.06 -7.83 14.45
C ARG A 327 10.84 -8.40 13.26
N CYS A 328 10.60 -7.89 12.06
CA CYS A 328 11.38 -8.26 10.87
C CYS A 328 12.87 -7.93 11.03
N ARG A 329 13.20 -6.78 11.65
CA ARG A 329 14.58 -6.38 11.89
C ARG A 329 15.28 -7.23 12.95
N GLY A 330 14.56 -7.59 14.03
CA GLY A 330 15.09 -8.45 15.11
C GLY A 330 15.37 -9.89 14.67
N ASN A 331 14.60 -10.41 13.71
CA ASN A 331 14.85 -11.75 13.16
C ASN A 331 16.10 -11.81 12.28
N ASN A 332 16.40 -10.73 11.54
CA ASN A 332 17.60 -10.67 10.69
C ASN A 332 18.91 -10.51 11.51
N SER A 333 18.86 -9.89 12.68
CA SER A 333 20.03 -9.82 13.58
C SER A 333 20.37 -11.15 14.25
N ASN A 334 19.37 -12.01 14.48
CA ASN A 334 19.62 -13.33 15.05
C ASN A 334 20.19 -14.32 14.02
N ASN A 335 19.78 -14.22 12.74
CA ASN A 335 20.31 -15.06 11.65
C ASN A 335 21.71 -14.66 11.16
N THR A 336 22.26 -13.53 11.61
CA THR A 336 23.64 -13.10 11.29
C THR A 336 24.63 -13.42 12.41
N ALA A 337 24.14 -13.90 13.56
CA ALA A 337 24.93 -14.32 14.71
C ALA A 337 25.02 -15.86 14.86
N SER A 338 24.48 -16.61 13.89
CA SER A 338 24.53 -18.08 13.79
C SER A 338 25.28 -18.53 12.56
#